data_AF-A0A7X7JBI1-F1
#
_entry.id   AF-A0A7X7JBI1-F1
#
_cell.length_a   1.000
_cell.length_b   1.000
_cell.length_c   1.000
_cell.angle_alpha   90.00
_cell.angle_beta   90.00
_cell.angle_gamma   90.00
#
_symmetry.space_group_name_H-M   'P 1'
#
loop_
_entity.id
_entity.type
_entity.pdbx_description
1 polymer ?
#
loop_
_entity_poly.entity_id
_entity_poly.type
_entity_poly.pdbx_seq_one_letter_code
_entity_poly.pdbx_strand_id
1 'polypeptide(L)'
;MTVRPAEVADPDDPLVVLAIQVRLGALADHIRRLESDEHIWARARKLEAAQAAYDALLDEACRLAGVRSHLPPAETGALRRRTEPERFEDELELAQRGWSW
;
A
#
# COMPACT_ATOMS: atom_id res chain seq x y z
N MET A 1 -16.92 -26.68 -7.50
CA MET A 1 -16.52 -25.48 -6.73
C MET A 1 -15.92 -24.51 -7.74
N THR A 2 -16.78 -23.73 -8.41
CA THR A 2 -16.37 -22.82 -9.48
C THR A 2 -15.62 -21.66 -8.85
N VAL A 3 -14.34 -21.52 -9.17
CA VAL A 3 -13.54 -20.35 -8.83
C VAL A 3 -14.21 -19.15 -9.51
N ARG A 4 -14.74 -18.20 -8.72
CA ARG A 4 -15.14 -16.89 -9.25
C ARG A 4 -13.88 -16.30 -9.92
N PRO A 5 -13.92 -15.93 -11.21
CA PRO A 5 -12.81 -15.18 -11.78
C PRO A 5 -12.60 -13.96 -10.89
N ALA A 6 -11.34 -13.65 -10.57
CA ALA A 6 -11.01 -12.41 -9.90
C ALA A 6 -11.62 -11.29 -10.74
N GLU A 7 -12.70 -10.72 -10.21
CA GLU A 7 -13.43 -9.61 -10.81
C GLU A 7 -12.36 -8.54 -11.02
N VAL A 8 -12.00 -8.30 -12.29
CA VAL A 8 -11.03 -7.26 -12.63
C VAL A 8 -11.66 -5.98 -12.10
N ALA A 9 -11.10 -5.48 -10.99
CA ALA A 9 -11.64 -4.32 -10.32
C ALA A 9 -11.73 -3.20 -11.35
N ASP A 10 -12.94 -2.71 -11.59
CA ASP A 10 -13.14 -1.57 -12.46
C ASP A 10 -12.41 -0.39 -11.80
N PRO A 11 -11.37 0.18 -12.43
CA PRO A 11 -10.63 1.29 -11.85
C PRO A 11 -11.52 2.52 -11.62
N ASP A 12 -12.68 2.59 -12.29
CA ASP A 12 -13.67 3.64 -12.13
C ASP A 12 -14.72 3.33 -11.02
N ASP A 13 -14.63 2.19 -10.33
CA ASP A 13 -15.53 1.86 -9.20
C ASP A 13 -15.11 2.62 -7.93
N PRO A 14 -15.93 3.59 -7.45
CA PRO A 14 -15.61 4.36 -6.25
C PRO A 14 -15.50 3.50 -4.98
N LEU A 15 -16.15 2.33 -4.93
CA LEU A 15 -16.04 1.42 -3.79
C LEU A 15 -14.69 0.72 -3.72
N VAL A 16 -14.05 0.48 -4.88
CA VAL A 16 -12.69 -0.07 -4.95
C VAL A 16 -11.69 0.96 -4.39
N VAL A 17 -11.81 2.21 -4.82
CA VAL A 17 -10.99 3.33 -4.32
C VAL A 17 -11.13 3.48 -2.80
N LEU A 18 -12.36 3.52 -2.29
CA LEU A 18 -12.63 3.62 -0.86
C LEU A 18 -12.07 2.43 -0.08
N ALA A 19 -12.21 1.20 -0.60
CA ALA A 19 -11.68 0.01 0.06
C ALA A 19 -10.15 0.05 0.21
N ILE A 20 -9.44 0.59 -0.79
CA ILE A 20 -7.99 0.77 -0.74
C ILE A 20 -7.61 1.84 0.30
N GLN A 21 -8.31 2.98 0.30
CA GLN A 21 -8.10 4.04 1.31
C GLN A 21 -8.27 3.52 2.74
N VAL A 22 -9.37 2.80 3.03
CA VAL A 22 -9.60 2.21 4.36
C VAL A 22 -8.49 1.23 4.75
N ARG A 23 -8.01 0.41 3.80
CA ARG A 23 -6.94 -0.55 4.05
C ARG A 23 -5.57 0.11 4.24
N LEU A 24 -5.27 1.20 3.53
CA LEU A 24 -4.07 2.00 3.74
C LEU A 24 -4.06 2.60 5.15
N GLY A 25 -5.18 3.17 5.59
CA GLY A 25 -5.33 3.74 6.93
C GLY A 25 -5.12 2.69 8.02
N ALA A 26 -5.75 1.51 7.87
CA ALA A 26 -5.59 0.40 8.80
C ALA A 26 -4.14 -0.10 8.89
N LEU A 27 -3.42 -0.15 7.77
CA LEU A 27 -2.00 -0.54 7.73
C LEU A 27 -1.10 0.55 8.34
N ALA A 28 -1.35 1.83 8.04
CA ALA A 28 -0.62 2.95 8.63
C ALA A 28 -0.75 2.96 10.16
N ASP A 29 -1.97 2.76 10.67
CA ASP A 29 -2.21 2.61 12.10
C ASP A 29 -1.50 1.39 12.68
N HIS A 30 -1.47 0.27 11.95
CA HIS A 30 -0.77 -0.93 12.41
C HIS A 30 0.74 -0.72 12.51
N ILE A 31 1.34 -0.06 11.52
CA ILE A 31 2.76 0.31 11.49
C ILE A 31 3.08 1.21 12.68
N ARG A 32 2.32 2.30 12.88
CA ARG A 32 2.48 3.21 14.03
C ARG A 32 2.42 2.47 15.38
N ARG A 33 1.47 1.54 15.53
CA ARG A 33 1.38 0.70 16.74
C ARG A 33 2.63 -0.16 16.95
N LEU A 34 3.11 -0.84 15.90
CA LEU A 34 4.32 -1.66 15.94
C LEU A 34 5.57 -0.82 16.26
N GLU A 35 5.61 0.43 15.79
CA GLU A 35 6.70 1.37 16.09
C GLU A 35 6.65 1.90 17.54
N SER A 36 5.47 2.03 18.12
CA SER A 36 5.32 2.51 19.51
C SER A 36 5.59 1.44 20.58
N ASP A 37 5.46 0.16 20.26
CA ASP A 37 5.56 -0.93 21.26
C ASP A 37 6.95 -1.59 21.24
N GLU A 38 7.77 -1.28 22.25
CA GLU A 38 9.14 -1.80 22.40
C GLU A 38 9.17 -3.27 22.89
N HIS A 39 8.07 -3.80 23.42
CA HIS A 39 8.02 -5.11 24.08
C HIS A 39 7.58 -6.26 23.15
N ILE A 40 7.32 -5.97 21.87
CA ILE A 40 6.88 -6.99 20.90
C ILE A 40 8.07 -7.83 20.41
N TRP A 41 8.02 -9.13 20.71
CA TRP A 41 8.88 -10.12 20.06
C TRP A 41 8.68 -10.13 18.53
N ALA A 42 9.79 -10.23 17.80
CA ALA A 42 9.85 -10.19 16.34
C ALA A 42 9.28 -8.90 15.71
N ARG A 43 9.32 -7.78 16.44
CA ARG A 43 8.89 -6.45 15.96
C ARG A 43 9.47 -6.10 14.59
N ALA A 44 10.78 -6.26 14.40
CA ALA A 44 11.44 -5.95 13.13
C ALA A 44 10.79 -6.70 11.96
N ARG A 45 10.57 -8.01 12.08
CA ARG A 45 9.96 -8.83 11.01
C ARG A 45 8.50 -8.47 10.75
N LYS A 46 7.75 -8.13 11.80
CA LYS A 46 6.35 -7.69 11.69
C LYS A 46 6.26 -6.33 11.00
N LEU A 47 7.13 -5.40 11.38
CA LEU A 47 7.24 -4.09 10.76
C LEU A 47 7.59 -4.23 9.29
N GLU A 48 8.58 -5.06 8.94
CA GLU A 48 8.91 -5.35 7.54
C GLU A 48 7.73 -5.93 6.75
N ALA A 49 6.96 -6.84 7.33
CA ALA A 49 5.78 -7.41 6.68
C ALA A 49 4.67 -6.36 6.46
N ALA A 50 4.38 -5.58 7.49
CA ALA A 50 3.37 -4.52 7.42
C ALA A 50 3.77 -3.44 6.41
N GLN A 51 5.04 -3.05 6.40
CA GLN A 51 5.59 -2.07 5.46
C GLN A 51 5.49 -2.56 4.01
N ALA A 52 5.84 -3.83 3.75
CA ALA A 52 5.73 -4.40 2.41
C ALA A 52 4.26 -4.49 1.94
N ALA A 53 3.34 -4.81 2.84
CA ALA A 53 1.90 -4.80 2.54
C ALA A 53 1.39 -3.38 2.24
N TYR A 54 1.87 -2.38 2.99
CA TYR A 54 1.56 -0.98 2.75
C TYR A 54 2.09 -0.51 1.40
N ASP A 55 3.34 -0.84 1.04
CA ASP A 55 3.94 -0.46 -0.25
C ASP A 55 3.19 -1.07 -1.44
N ALA A 56 2.79 -2.35 -1.33
CA ALA A 56 2.01 -3.00 -2.38
C ALA A 56 0.63 -2.34 -2.56
N LEU A 57 0.00 -1.91 -1.47
CA LEU A 57 -1.31 -1.24 -1.54
C LEU A 57 -1.18 0.21 -2.01
N LEU A 58 -0.08 0.88 -1.68
CA LEU A 58 0.22 2.22 -2.15
C LEU A 58 0.52 2.23 -3.66
N ASP A 59 1.19 1.18 -4.16
CA ASP A 59 1.34 0.95 -5.60
C ASP A 59 -0.02 0.77 -6.31
N GLU A 60 -0.93 -0.02 -5.74
CA GLU A 60 -2.31 -0.16 -6.26
C GLU A 60 -3.02 1.20 -6.35
N ALA A 61 -2.95 1.99 -5.28
CA ALA A 61 -3.56 3.31 -5.25
C ALA A 61 -2.98 4.23 -6.34
N CYS A 62 -1.65 4.22 -6.54
CA CYS A 62 -1.01 4.96 -7.62
C CYS A 62 -1.50 4.48 -9.00
N ARG A 63 -1.65 3.17 -9.23
CA ARG A 63 -2.17 2.63 -10.50
C ARG A 63 -3.60 3.09 -10.77
N LEU A 64 -4.48 3.05 -9.78
CA LEU A 64 -5.85 3.54 -9.89
C LEU A 64 -5.93 5.05 -10.09
N ALA A 65 -5.02 5.81 -9.49
CA ALA A 65 -4.93 7.26 -9.65
C ALA A 65 -4.25 7.70 -10.97
N GLY A 66 -3.77 6.75 -11.79
CA GLY A 66 -3.01 7.05 -13.01
C GLY A 66 -1.63 7.69 -12.74
N VAL A 67 -1.08 7.48 -11.55
CA VAL A 67 0.21 7.99 -11.10
C VAL A 67 1.29 6.93 -11.29
N ARG A 68 2.51 7.35 -11.66
CA ARG A 68 3.66 6.44 -11.67
C ARG A 68 4.17 6.27 -10.25
N SER A 69 4.00 5.06 -9.73
CA SER A 69 4.58 4.62 -8.46
C SER A 69 6.10 4.52 -8.53
N HIS A 70 6.79 4.83 -7.43
CA HIS A 70 8.22 4.61 -7.28
C HIS A 70 8.60 3.16 -6.97
N LEU A 71 7.61 2.28 -6.72
CA LEU A 71 7.87 0.85 -6.58
C LEU A 71 8.06 0.24 -7.99
N PRO A 72 9.20 -0.41 -8.28
CA PRO A 72 9.40 -1.03 -9.59
C PRO A 72 8.40 -2.18 -9.79
N PRO A 73 7.96 -2.43 -11.04
CA PRO A 73 7.07 -3.55 -11.35
C PRO A 73 7.64 -4.88 -10.84
N ALA A 74 6.78 -5.76 -10.35
CA ALA A 74 7.18 -7.08 -9.86
C ALA A 74 7.93 -7.92 -10.92
N GLU A 75 7.71 -7.63 -12.21
CA GLU A 75 8.35 -8.27 -13.36
C GLU A 75 9.88 -8.07 -13.40
N THR A 76 10.40 -7.05 -12.72
CA THR A 76 11.83 -6.72 -12.74
C THR A 76 12.71 -7.68 -11.94
N GLY A 77 12.13 -8.71 -11.29
CA GLY A 77 12.86 -9.75 -10.53
C GLY A 77 13.61 -9.23 -9.29
N ALA A 78 13.58 -7.93 -9.04
CA ALA A 78 14.25 -7.28 -7.92
C ALA A 78 13.30 -7.20 -6.72
N LEU A 79 13.67 -7.82 -5.60
CA LEU A 79 13.08 -7.58 -4.27
C LEU A 79 13.49 -6.19 -3.74
N ARG A 80 13.31 -5.13 -4.52
CA ARG A 80 13.57 -3.78 -4.05
C ARG A 80 12.42 -3.34 -3.14
N ARG A 81 12.78 -2.86 -1.95
CA ARG A 81 11.85 -2.13 -1.06
C ARG A 81 11.84 -0.66 -1.43
N ARG A 82 10.68 -0.01 -1.31
CA ARG A 82 10.56 1.44 -1.45
C ARG A 82 11.28 2.11 -0.27
N THR A 83 12.04 3.15 -0.55
CA THR A 83 12.64 3.98 0.50
C THR A 83 11.60 4.89 1.14
N GLU A 84 11.90 5.45 2.32
CA GLU A 84 10.98 6.37 3.00
C GLU A 84 10.69 7.64 2.17
N PRO A 85 11.67 8.29 1.50
CA PRO A 85 11.39 9.43 0.62
C PRO A 85 10.48 9.08 -0.56
N GLU A 86 10.75 7.96 -1.25
CA GLU A 86 9.90 7.50 -2.37
C GLU A 86 8.47 7.21 -1.93
N ARG A 87 8.30 6.66 -0.72
CA ARG A 87 6.98 6.42 -0.14
C ARG A 87 6.26 7.74 0.10
N PHE A 88 6.93 8.69 0.74
CA PHE A 88 6.37 10.01 1.02
C PHE A 88 5.97 10.74 -0.26
N GLU A 89 6.78 10.65 -1.32
CA GLU A 89 6.47 11.24 -2.63
C GLU A 89 5.21 10.63 -3.26
N ASP A 90 5.08 9.30 -3.24
CA ASP A 90 3.87 8.61 -3.72
C ASP A 90 2.62 8.98 -2.89
N GLU A 91 2.76 9.06 -1.56
CA GLU A 91 1.68 9.47 -0.66
C GLU A 91 1.23 10.90 -0.93
N LEU A 92 2.19 11.81 -1.14
CA LEU A 92 1.93 13.22 -1.44
C LEU A 92 1.19 13.38 -2.78
N GLU A 93 1.61 12.64 -3.80
CA GLU A 93 1.02 12.68 -5.14
C GLU A 93 -0.44 12.20 -5.14
N LEU A 94 -0.76 11.19 -4.30
CA LEU A 94 -2.12 10.72 -4.05
C LEU A 94 -2.94 11.75 -3.27
N ALA A 95 -2.37 12.32 -2.21
CA ALA A 95 -3.06 13.34 -1.39
C ALA A 95 -3.46 14.56 -2.23
N GLN A 96 -2.60 15.00 -3.17
CA GLN A 96 -2.91 16.08 -4.11
C GLN A 96 -4.08 15.76 -5.06
N ARG A 97 -4.40 14.49 -5.25
CA ARG A 97 -5.54 14.00 -6.06
C ARG A 97 -6.78 13.72 -5.21
N GLY A 98 -6.78 14.12 -3.94
CA GLY A 98 -7.91 13.93 -3.04
C GLY A 98 -7.99 12.55 -2.41
N TRP A 99 -6.94 11.73 -2.53
CA TRP A 99 -6.88 10.50 -1.74
C TRP A 99 -6.61 10.83 -0.28
N SER A 100 -7.24 10.08 0.63
CA SER A 100 -7.01 10.21 2.07
C SER A 100 -7.14 8.85 2.74
N TRP A 101 -6.38 8.63 3.80
CA TRP A 101 -6.41 7.42 4.62
C TRP A 101 -5.85 7.69 6.02
#